data_AF-A0AAW2THD1-F1
#
_entry.id   AF-A0AAW2THD1-F1
#
_cell.length_a   1.000
_cell.length_b   1.000
_cell.length_c   1.000
_cell.angle_alpha   90.00
_cell.angle_beta   90.00
_cell.angle_gamma   90.00
#
_symmetry.space_group_name_H-M   'P 1'
#
loop_
_entity.id
_entity.type
_entity.pdbx_description
1 polymer ?
#
loop_
_entity_poly.entity_id
_entity_poly.type
_entity_poly.pdbx_seq_one_letter_code
_entity_poly.pdbx_strand_id
1 'polypeptide(L)'
;MTDPLVPERIFCVHAGGIDSIVLHFLPFTNQTSGKEESMRTPSVLSVLSTCPGDSSSPSPLHGFLALSDSFGSSWIVGLTSSNDCIVLQMDTWNVLLTDAVEKVTETGTANELKETDTHTIISKELLTGPKAVLLPPSAPSLRSATADSIEGRSMLHQYFKLFHENYVEYAHKVYFELQHHAPHLKKIIDNQHSRLREMEQKLSEVERKQEKIEDRIDRAVKVHSSLEERLQNLRSLPGSHKKPLSKAERDFKLELDNFTGLELDALHSSIEALNGRLKRHMHSPQQADSLNRQTVRKGNKRIQEDEISQLKSSLEKLSLINSENSRKVKLVESALRGREISD
;
A
#
# COMPACT_ATOMS: atom_id res chain seq x y z
N MET A 1 27.76 2.09 9.86
CA MET A 1 28.74 2.22 8.77
C MET A 1 28.04 1.80 7.50
N THR A 2 27.70 2.74 6.64
CA THR A 2 27.08 2.47 5.34
C THR A 2 28.16 2.00 4.37
N ASP A 3 27.83 0.97 3.59
CA ASP A 3 28.73 0.31 2.63
C ASP A 3 29.07 1.25 1.46
N PRO A 4 30.36 1.51 1.15
CA PRO A 4 30.77 2.34 0.01
C PRO A 4 30.40 1.77 -1.36
N LEU A 5 29.94 0.51 -1.43
CA LEU A 5 29.61 -0.18 -2.67
C LEU A 5 28.14 -0.08 -3.07
N VAL A 6 27.29 0.53 -2.24
CA VAL A 6 25.84 0.62 -2.49
C VAL A 6 25.46 2.06 -2.86
N PRO A 7 25.05 2.34 -4.10
CA PRO A 7 24.62 3.67 -4.50
C PRO A 7 23.33 4.05 -3.75
N GLU A 8 23.33 5.23 -3.13
CA GLU A 8 22.14 5.74 -2.45
C GLU A 8 21.04 5.99 -3.48
N ARG A 9 19.90 5.31 -3.30
CA ARG A 9 18.71 5.47 -4.14
C ARG A 9 17.67 6.26 -3.38
N ILE A 10 17.32 7.42 -3.93
CA ILE A 10 16.32 8.35 -3.39
C ILE A 10 15.08 8.26 -4.28
N PHE A 11 13.91 8.16 -3.68
CA PHE A 11 12.65 8.26 -4.41
C PHE A 11 12.04 9.63 -4.21
N CYS A 12 11.68 10.31 -5.30
CA CYS A 12 11.02 11.60 -5.27
C CYS A 12 9.59 11.45 -5.80
N VAL A 13 8.62 11.87 -5.02
CA VAL A 13 7.22 11.95 -5.43
C VAL A 13 6.92 13.38 -5.84
N HIS A 14 6.35 13.54 -7.02
CA HIS A 14 5.93 14.84 -7.55
C HIS A 14 4.59 14.71 -8.26
N ALA A 15 4.01 15.86 -8.64
CA ALA A 15 2.71 15.88 -9.31
C ALA A 15 2.65 14.99 -10.56
N GLY A 16 3.76 14.84 -11.29
CA GLY A 16 3.82 14.05 -12.52
C GLY A 16 4.11 12.55 -12.32
N GLY A 17 4.37 12.08 -11.10
CA GLY A 17 4.72 10.69 -10.85
C GLY A 17 5.76 10.45 -9.75
N ILE A 18 6.48 9.34 -9.87
CA ILE A 18 7.51 8.89 -8.95
C ILE A 18 8.80 8.64 -9.74
N ASP A 19 9.86 9.31 -9.32
CA ASP A 19 11.18 9.15 -9.90
C ASP A 19 12.14 8.50 -8.89
N SER A 20 12.96 7.57 -9.37
CA SER A 20 14.07 6.96 -8.66
C SER A 20 15.36 7.63 -9.08
N ILE A 21 16.01 8.29 -8.13
CA ILE A 21 17.27 8.99 -8.31
C ILE A 21 18.36 8.12 -7.68
N VAL A 22 19.32 7.69 -8.48
CA VAL A 22 20.49 6.94 -8.01
C VAL A 22 21.68 7.89 -7.98
N LEU A 23 22.19 8.14 -6.78
CA LEU A 23 23.43 8.87 -6.55
C LEU A 23 24.59 7.89 -6.64
N HIS A 24 25.36 7.97 -7.73
CA HIS A 24 26.57 7.15 -7.91
C HIS A 24 27.75 7.66 -7.06
N PHE A 25 27.64 8.88 -6.51
CA PHE A 25 28.57 9.47 -5.56
C PHE A 25 27.84 10.53 -4.72
N LEU A 26 28.28 10.73 -3.47
CA LEU A 26 27.82 11.86 -2.66
C LEU A 26 28.62 13.12 -3.06
N PRO A 27 27.98 14.28 -3.26
CA PRO A 27 28.63 15.50 -3.77
C PRO A 27 29.82 16.01 -2.93
N PHE A 28 30.00 15.52 -1.70
CA PHE A 28 30.97 16.03 -0.73
C PHE A 28 32.04 15.01 -0.30
N THR A 29 32.04 13.78 -0.83
CA THR A 29 32.88 12.71 -0.24
C THR A 29 34.27 12.53 -0.85
N ASN A 30 34.60 13.11 -2.02
CA ASN A 30 35.83 12.74 -2.76
C ASN A 30 36.81 13.88 -3.13
N GLN A 31 36.85 15.01 -2.40
CA GLN A 31 37.90 16.03 -2.65
C GLN A 31 39.25 15.75 -1.97
N THR A 32 39.46 14.58 -1.35
CA THR A 32 40.70 14.27 -0.62
C THR A 32 41.72 13.44 -1.42
N SER A 33 41.38 12.97 -2.62
CA SER A 33 42.29 12.17 -3.45
C SER A 33 42.40 12.81 -4.83
N GLY A 34 43.58 13.37 -5.13
CA GLY A 34 43.90 14.06 -6.39
C GLY A 34 44.00 13.17 -7.63
N LYS A 35 43.14 12.14 -7.74
CA LYS A 35 42.94 11.36 -8.97
C LYS A 35 41.58 11.71 -9.55
N GLU A 36 41.61 12.44 -10.66
CA GLU A 36 40.45 12.83 -11.44
C GLU A 36 39.94 11.61 -12.23
N GLU A 37 39.25 10.68 -11.55
CA GLU A 37 38.45 9.66 -12.22
C GLU A 37 37.14 10.29 -12.69
N SER A 38 36.73 10.01 -13.94
CA SER A 38 35.52 10.56 -14.54
C SER A 38 34.28 10.22 -13.70
N MET A 39 33.76 11.21 -12.98
CA MET A 39 32.60 11.05 -12.10
C MET A 39 31.35 10.63 -12.89
N ARG A 40 30.68 9.56 -12.46
CA ARG A 40 29.43 9.10 -13.07
C ARG A 40 28.27 9.96 -12.57
N THR A 41 27.68 10.77 -13.44
CA THR A 41 26.56 11.66 -13.09
C THR A 41 25.37 10.91 -12.47
N PRO A 42 24.65 11.51 -11.51
CA PRO A 42 23.40 10.96 -10.99
C PRO A 42 22.46 10.54 -12.11
N SER A 43 21.79 9.39 -11.95
CA SER A 43 20.83 8.89 -12.92
C SER A 43 19.42 8.95 -12.35
N VAL A 44 18.49 9.50 -13.12
CA VAL A 44 17.07 9.56 -12.78
C VAL A 44 16.32 8.56 -13.66
N LEU A 45 15.51 7.70 -13.04
CA LEU A 45 14.65 6.74 -13.70
C LEU A 45 13.21 6.97 -13.25
N SER A 46 12.31 7.25 -14.20
CA SER A 46 10.89 7.35 -13.87
C SER A 46 10.31 5.97 -13.58
N VAL A 47 9.84 5.78 -12.34
CA VAL A 47 9.23 4.53 -11.87
C VAL A 47 7.76 4.50 -12.22
N LEU A 48 7.10 5.66 -12.13
CA LEU A 48 5.71 5.85 -12.48
C LEU A 48 5.57 7.25 -13.07
N SER A 49 5.04 7.36 -14.29
CA SER A 49 4.70 8.65 -14.90
C SER A 49 3.21 8.71 -15.17
N THR A 50 2.56 9.77 -14.70
CA THR A 50 1.16 10.07 -15.03
C THR A 50 1.03 10.95 -16.28
N CYS A 51 2.16 11.30 -16.90
CA CYS A 51 2.25 12.09 -18.12
C CYS A 51 2.88 11.24 -19.24
N PRO A 52 2.10 10.37 -19.92
CA PRO A 52 2.55 9.77 -21.16
C PRO A 52 2.71 10.90 -22.19
N GLY A 53 3.85 10.93 -22.87
CA GLY A 53 4.45 12.10 -23.54
C GLY A 53 3.68 12.81 -24.66
N ASP A 54 2.36 12.68 -24.77
CA ASP A 54 1.52 13.33 -25.78
C ASP A 54 0.13 13.79 -25.26
N SER A 55 -0.19 13.70 -23.95
CA SER A 55 -1.48 14.17 -23.42
C SER A 55 -1.42 15.63 -22.93
N SER A 56 -2.33 16.47 -23.42
CA SER A 56 -2.36 17.92 -23.16
C SER A 56 -2.81 18.32 -21.76
N SER A 57 -2.98 17.38 -20.84
CA SER A 57 -3.33 17.67 -19.45
C SER A 57 -2.66 16.67 -18.51
N PRO A 58 -1.71 17.11 -17.66
CA PRO A 58 -1.17 16.25 -16.62
C PRO A 58 -2.29 15.92 -15.64
N SER A 59 -2.51 14.63 -15.35
CA SER A 59 -3.37 14.20 -14.25
C SER A 59 -2.50 13.98 -13.01
N PRO A 60 -2.37 14.99 -12.13
CA PRO A 60 -1.45 14.90 -11.01
C PRO A 60 -1.77 13.73 -10.09
N LEU A 61 -0.72 13.07 -9.59
CA LEU A 61 -0.86 12.03 -8.58
C LEU A 61 -1.32 12.66 -7.26
N HIS A 62 -2.52 12.29 -6.80
CA HIS A 62 -3.07 12.76 -5.52
C HIS A 62 -2.63 11.91 -4.34
N GLY A 63 -2.25 10.66 -4.59
CA GLY A 63 -1.78 9.76 -3.55
C GLY A 63 -1.38 8.43 -4.13
N PHE A 64 -0.67 7.65 -3.32
CA PHE A 64 -0.35 6.28 -3.66
C PHE A 64 -0.43 5.39 -2.41
N LEU A 65 -0.60 4.09 -2.65
CA LEU A 65 -0.64 3.05 -1.64
C LEU A 65 0.25 1.90 -2.11
N ALA A 66 1.18 1.49 -1.26
CA ALA A 66 1.91 0.25 -1.46
C ALA A 66 1.09 -0.92 -0.89
N LEU A 67 0.91 -1.97 -1.68
CA LEU A 67 0.25 -3.20 -1.29
C LEU A 67 1.23 -4.36 -1.43
N SER A 68 1.19 -5.30 -0.50
CA SER A 68 1.93 -6.56 -0.58
C SER A 68 1.04 -7.71 -0.14
N ASP A 69 1.26 -8.89 -0.74
CA ASP A 69 0.63 -10.13 -0.30
C ASP A 69 1.59 -11.01 0.50
N SER A 70 1.04 -12.04 1.14
CA SER A 70 1.82 -13.03 1.90
C SER A 70 2.68 -13.95 1.02
N PHE A 71 2.57 -13.85 -0.30
CA PHE A 71 3.32 -14.64 -1.27
C PHE A 71 4.53 -13.88 -1.86
N GLY A 72 4.77 -12.64 -1.39
CA GLY A 72 5.91 -11.82 -1.80
C GLY A 72 5.65 -10.97 -3.04
N SER A 73 4.41 -10.94 -3.55
CA SER A 73 4.00 -10.02 -4.60
C SER A 73 3.81 -8.63 -4.01
N SER A 74 4.33 -7.61 -4.68
CA SER A 74 4.18 -6.21 -4.26
C SER A 74 3.61 -5.37 -5.39
N TRP A 75 2.79 -4.39 -5.06
CA TRP A 75 2.20 -3.46 -6.02
C TRP A 75 2.26 -2.03 -5.47
N ILE A 76 2.43 -1.07 -6.37
CA ILE A 76 2.20 0.34 -6.08
C ILE A 76 0.91 0.74 -6.79
N VAL A 77 -0.04 1.26 -6.03
CA VAL A 77 -1.31 1.76 -6.52
C VAL A 77 -1.32 3.28 -6.41
N GLY A 78 -1.33 3.98 -7.54
CA GLY A 78 -1.42 5.43 -7.62
C GLY A 78 -2.83 5.90 -7.96
N LEU A 79 -3.28 7.00 -7.35
CA LEU A 79 -4.53 7.68 -7.65
C LEU A 79 -4.25 9.03 -8.29
N THR A 80 -4.83 9.28 -9.46
CA THR A 80 -4.72 10.58 -10.16
C THR A 80 -5.85 11.54 -9.78
N SER A 81 -5.76 12.79 -10.21
CA SER A 81 -6.84 13.79 -10.13
C SER A 81 -8.09 13.47 -10.92
N SER A 82 -8.00 12.59 -11.90
CA SER A 82 -9.14 12.06 -12.64
C SER A 82 -9.81 10.87 -11.95
N ASN A 83 -9.35 10.47 -10.75
CA ASN A 83 -9.70 9.22 -10.07
C ASN A 83 -9.33 7.96 -10.87
N ASP A 84 -8.34 8.07 -11.77
CA ASP A 84 -7.79 6.90 -12.43
C ASP A 84 -6.84 6.17 -11.46
N CYS A 85 -6.90 4.85 -11.49
CA CYS A 85 -6.09 3.97 -10.66
C CYS A 85 -4.96 3.38 -11.51
N ILE A 86 -3.72 3.70 -11.17
CA ILE A 86 -2.52 3.17 -11.82
C ILE A 86 -1.96 2.07 -10.92
N VAL A 87 -1.97 0.82 -11.39
CA VAL A 87 -1.43 -0.32 -10.65
C VAL A 87 -0.14 -0.77 -11.32
N LEU A 88 0.97 -0.63 -10.61
CA LEU A 88 2.27 -1.13 -11.04
C LEU A 88 2.61 -2.37 -10.23
N GLN A 89 2.66 -3.52 -10.90
CA GLN A 89 3.20 -4.74 -10.32
C GLN A 89 4.70 -4.60 -10.18
N MET A 90 5.18 -4.83 -8.97
CA MET A 90 6.59 -4.83 -8.65
C MET A 90 7.06 -6.29 -8.68
N ASP A 91 7.77 -6.66 -9.75
CA ASP A 91 8.45 -7.95 -9.80
C ASP A 91 9.51 -7.96 -8.70
N THR A 92 9.25 -8.80 -7.69
CA THR A 92 10.09 -9.14 -6.53
C THR A 92 11.24 -8.17 -6.24
N TRP A 93 10.94 -7.14 -5.45
CA TRP A 93 11.96 -6.31 -4.82
C TRP A 93 12.72 -7.13 -3.78
N ASN A 94 13.83 -7.76 -4.17
CA ASN A 94 14.83 -8.32 -3.26
C ASN A 94 15.63 -7.23 -2.49
N VAL A 95 15.02 -6.08 -2.21
CA VAL A 95 15.67 -4.98 -1.49
C VAL A 95 14.76 -4.57 -0.33
N LEU A 96 14.98 -5.25 0.80
CA LEU A 96 14.80 -4.81 2.19
C LEU A 96 14.01 -3.49 2.36
N LEU A 97 12.69 -3.59 2.45
CA LEU A 97 11.81 -2.53 2.94
C LEU A 97 11.22 -2.96 4.28
N THR A 98 12.00 -2.80 5.34
CA THR A 98 11.52 -2.92 6.72
C THR A 98 11.81 -1.62 7.45
N ASP A 99 10.96 -0.59 7.31
CA ASP A 99 10.79 0.43 8.39
C ASP A 99 9.58 1.38 8.27
N ALA A 100 8.69 1.26 7.26
CA ALA A 100 7.68 2.31 7.03
C ALA A 100 6.22 1.96 7.35
N VAL A 101 5.93 0.78 7.92
CA VAL A 101 4.54 0.36 8.21
C VAL A 101 4.38 0.00 9.68
N GLU A 102 4.54 0.97 10.57
CA GLU A 102 3.97 0.88 11.92
C GLU A 102 3.78 2.28 12.52
N LYS A 103 2.93 3.11 11.91
CA LYS A 103 2.43 4.35 12.56
C LYS A 103 1.18 4.95 11.92
N VAL A 104 0.17 4.15 11.58
CA VAL A 104 -1.17 4.70 11.32
C VAL A 104 -2.23 3.75 11.88
N THR A 105 -2.25 3.60 13.19
CA THR A 105 -3.48 3.29 13.92
C THR A 105 -3.44 4.02 15.26
N GLU A 106 -4.51 4.79 15.51
CA GLU A 106 -4.86 5.43 16.78
C GLU A 106 -4.15 6.75 17.13
N THR A 107 -4.77 7.88 16.75
CA THR A 107 -5.49 8.77 17.69
C THR A 107 -6.11 9.95 16.94
N GLY A 108 -7.30 10.34 17.35
CA GLY A 108 -8.18 11.24 16.60
C GLY A 108 -7.93 12.73 16.79
N THR A 109 -8.86 13.45 16.17
CA THR A 109 -9.13 14.90 16.19
C THR A 109 -8.26 15.79 15.30
N ALA A 110 -8.92 16.26 14.25
CA ALA A 110 -8.53 17.38 13.42
C ALA A 110 -8.40 18.65 14.27
N ASN A 111 -7.21 19.25 14.27
CA ASN A 111 -7.07 20.67 13.99
C ASN A 111 -5.63 21.01 13.58
N GLU A 112 -5.52 21.90 12.60
CA GLU A 112 -4.33 22.67 12.22
C GLU A 112 -3.19 21.94 11.50
N LEU A 113 -3.43 21.79 10.20
CA LEU A 113 -2.43 21.85 9.15
C LEU A 113 -1.59 23.15 9.27
N LYS A 114 -0.40 23.07 9.87
CA LYS A 114 0.70 24.01 9.60
C LYS A 114 2.04 23.26 9.60
N GLU A 115 2.71 23.40 8.46
CA GLU A 115 4.12 23.13 8.19
C GLU A 115 4.69 21.80 8.70
N THR A 116 4.88 20.89 7.75
CA THR A 116 5.83 19.78 7.82
C THR A 116 7.25 20.35 7.96
N ASP A 117 7.56 20.81 9.17
CA ASP A 117 8.93 21.09 9.56
C ASP A 117 9.59 19.72 9.75
N THR A 118 10.44 19.33 8.80
CA THR A 118 11.44 18.31 9.04
C THR A 118 12.12 18.68 10.34
N HIS A 119 11.84 17.96 11.44
CA HIS A 119 12.43 18.20 12.76
C HIS A 119 13.94 18.03 12.66
N THR A 120 14.60 19.09 12.22
CA THR A 120 16.04 19.16 12.12
C THR A 120 16.49 19.37 13.55
N ILE A 121 17.12 18.35 14.13
CA ILE A 121 17.52 18.35 15.55
C ILE A 121 18.50 19.49 15.86
N ILE A 122 19.12 20.05 14.81
CA ILE A 122 19.99 21.23 14.85
C ILE A 122 19.41 22.28 13.90
N SER A 123 19.45 23.54 14.31
CA SER A 123 19.00 24.71 13.57
C SER A 123 19.79 24.90 12.28
N LYS A 124 19.08 25.24 11.19
CA LYS A 124 19.68 25.48 9.86
C LYS A 124 20.79 26.56 9.88
N GLU A 125 20.68 27.51 10.80
CA GLU A 125 21.69 28.57 11.01
C GLU A 125 23.04 28.02 11.48
N LEU A 126 23.05 27.00 12.35
CA LEU A 126 24.29 26.35 12.80
C LEU A 126 24.93 25.51 11.69
N LEU A 127 24.12 24.92 10.82
CA LEU A 127 24.64 24.14 9.69
C LEU A 127 25.26 25.04 8.61
N THR A 128 24.88 26.32 8.57
CA THR A 128 25.37 27.30 7.59
C THR A 128 26.72 27.92 8.00
N GLY A 129 27.11 27.79 9.28
CA GLY A 129 28.36 28.37 9.80
C GLY A 129 28.25 29.86 10.12
N PRO A 130 29.31 30.46 10.71
CA PRO A 130 29.33 31.90 10.99
C PRO A 130 29.25 32.70 9.70
N LYS A 131 28.47 33.79 9.71
CA LYS A 131 28.31 34.66 8.55
C LYS A 131 29.66 35.28 8.18
N ALA A 132 30.13 35.01 6.97
CA ALA A 132 31.34 35.63 6.45
C ALA A 132 31.11 37.14 6.26
N VAL A 133 31.57 37.94 7.21
CA VAL A 133 31.55 39.40 7.06
C VAL A 133 32.73 39.78 6.17
N LEU A 134 32.41 40.20 4.94
CA LEU A 134 33.34 40.94 4.12
C LEU A 134 33.63 42.26 4.85
N LEU A 135 34.87 42.44 5.29
CA LEU A 135 35.36 43.67 5.88
C LEU A 135 34.96 44.84 4.97
N PRO A 136 34.58 46.02 5.51
CA PRO A 136 34.31 47.20 4.69
C PRO A 136 35.46 47.37 3.69
N PRO A 137 35.18 47.53 2.38
CA PRO A 137 36.23 47.65 1.38
C PRO A 137 37.13 48.77 1.82
N SER A 138 38.39 48.44 2.12
CA SER A 138 39.36 49.39 2.57
C SER A 138 39.52 50.43 1.47
N ALA A 139 38.94 51.60 1.65
CA ALA A 139 39.25 52.74 0.79
C ALA A 139 40.78 52.90 0.75
N PRO A 140 41.38 53.21 -0.40
CA PRO A 140 42.83 53.25 -0.56
C PRO A 140 43.57 54.22 0.38
N SER A 141 42.86 55.12 1.08
CA SER A 141 43.39 56.01 2.14
C SER A 141 43.64 55.33 3.49
N LEU A 142 43.08 54.13 3.73
CA LEU A 142 43.03 53.50 5.06
C LEU A 142 44.20 52.57 5.40
N ARG A 143 45.10 52.30 4.45
CA ARG A 143 46.29 51.45 4.68
C ARG A 143 47.35 52.09 5.60
N SER A 144 47.14 53.33 6.05
CA SER A 144 48.13 54.11 6.80
C SER A 144 47.62 54.65 8.15
N ALA A 145 46.42 54.25 8.61
CA ALA A 145 45.90 54.66 9.92
C ALA A 145 46.61 53.88 11.04
N THR A 146 47.40 54.59 11.85
CA THR A 146 48.05 54.01 13.03
C THR A 146 47.03 53.71 14.12
N ALA A 147 47.28 52.69 14.94
CA ALA A 147 46.37 52.27 16.03
C ALA A 147 46.10 53.37 17.08
N ASP A 148 46.93 54.42 17.11
CA ASP A 148 46.77 55.58 18.00
C ASP A 148 45.94 56.72 17.39
N SER A 149 45.60 56.63 16.11
CA SER A 149 44.66 57.56 15.48
C SER A 149 43.22 57.25 15.92
N ILE A 150 42.39 58.28 16.00
CA ILE A 150 40.94 58.14 16.31
C ILE A 150 40.27 57.19 15.30
N GLU A 151 40.66 57.29 14.03
CA GLU A 151 40.17 56.43 12.95
C GLU A 151 40.63 54.96 13.11
N GLY A 152 41.89 54.74 13.48
CA GLY A 152 42.42 53.41 13.79
C GLY A 152 41.76 52.74 15.00
N ARG A 153 41.50 53.50 16.08
CA ARG A 153 40.78 53.00 17.26
C ARG A 153 39.32 52.67 16.97
N SER A 154 38.66 53.51 16.17
CA SER A 154 37.28 53.26 15.71
C SER A 154 37.19 52.00 14.86
N MET A 155 38.16 51.79 13.96
CA MET A 155 38.26 50.58 13.14
C MET A 155 38.49 49.32 13.97
N LEU A 156 39.42 49.36 14.94
CA LEU A 156 39.67 48.23 15.85
C LEU A 156 38.42 47.88 16.66
N HIS A 157 37.69 48.89 17.14
CA HIS A 157 36.42 48.68 17.83
C HIS A 157 35.38 48.02 16.91
N GLN A 158 35.29 48.46 15.65
CA GLN A 158 34.40 47.84 14.66
C GLN A 158 34.80 46.38 14.37
N TYR A 159 36.09 46.06 14.27
CA TYR A 159 36.56 44.68 14.11
C TYR A 159 36.24 43.82 15.32
N PHE A 160 36.47 44.33 16.53
CA PHE A 160 36.15 43.61 17.76
C PHE A 160 34.65 43.31 17.85
N LYS A 161 33.81 44.30 17.50
CA LYS A 161 32.36 44.16 17.45
C LYS A 161 31.93 43.08 16.45
N LEU A 162 32.42 43.15 15.21
CA LEU A 162 32.11 42.15 14.17
C LEU A 162 32.62 40.76 14.56
N PHE A 163 33.78 40.65 15.19
CA PHE A 163 34.31 39.38 15.68
C PHE A 163 33.40 38.78 16.77
N HIS A 164 32.98 39.61 17.74
CA HIS A 164 32.12 39.17 18.82
C HIS A 164 30.76 38.68 18.30
N GLU A 165 30.09 39.50 17.49
CA GLU A 165 28.75 39.22 16.96
C GLU A 165 28.74 37.98 16.04
N ASN A 166 29.76 37.80 15.19
CA ASN A 166 29.72 36.73 14.19
C ASN A 166 30.36 35.41 14.64
N TYR A 167 31.37 35.45 15.52
CA TYR A 167 32.11 34.26 15.93
C TYR A 167 31.88 33.88 17.39
N VAL A 168 31.89 34.84 18.32
CA VAL A 168 31.73 34.54 19.75
C VAL A 168 30.29 34.16 20.07
N GLU A 169 29.32 34.95 19.60
CA GLU A 169 27.89 34.63 19.79
C GLU A 169 27.50 33.34 19.08
N TYR A 170 28.01 33.13 17.86
CA TYR A 170 27.82 31.88 17.13
C TYR A 170 28.34 30.67 17.91
N ALA A 171 29.58 30.72 18.40
CA ALA A 171 30.16 29.63 19.18
C ALA A 171 29.35 29.34 20.46
N HIS A 172 28.86 30.39 21.13
CA HIS A 172 28.00 30.24 22.32
C HIS A 172 26.67 29.57 21.97
N LYS A 173 26.05 29.97 20.85
CA LYS A 173 24.81 29.36 20.35
C LYS A 173 25.00 27.89 19.99
N VAL A 174 26.07 27.55 19.28
CA VAL A 174 26.44 26.15 18.97
C VAL A 174 26.59 25.34 20.24
N TYR A 175 27.34 25.84 21.23
CA TYR A 175 27.58 25.14 22.48
C TYR A 175 26.26 24.85 23.22
N PHE A 176 25.40 25.87 23.36
CA PHE A 176 24.12 25.72 24.05
C PHE A 176 23.20 24.72 23.35
N GLU A 177 23.11 24.81 22.03
CA GLU A 177 22.26 23.95 21.22
C GLU A 177 22.73 22.49 21.26
N LEU A 178 24.03 22.24 21.10
CA LEU A 178 24.60 20.90 21.25
C LEU A 178 24.36 20.32 22.65
N GLN A 179 24.55 21.12 23.70
CA GLN A 179 24.31 20.68 25.07
C GLN A 179 22.83 20.34 25.31
N HIS A 180 21.91 21.09 24.71
CA HIS A 180 20.47 20.86 24.83
C HIS A 180 19.99 19.64 24.04
N HIS A 181 20.52 19.40 22.84
CA HIS A 181 20.08 18.29 22.00
C HIS A 181 20.79 16.97 22.26
N ALA A 182 22.00 16.97 22.86
CA ALA A 182 22.74 15.74 23.14
C ALA A 182 21.96 14.73 24.01
N PRO A 183 21.27 15.11 25.11
CA PRO A 183 20.45 14.17 25.88
C PRO A 183 19.26 13.62 25.08
N HIS A 184 18.66 14.44 24.22
CA HIS A 184 17.53 14.03 23.38
C HIS A 184 17.97 12.99 22.34
N LEU A 185 19.09 13.24 21.66
CA LEU A 185 19.71 12.28 20.74
C LEU A 185 20.08 10.97 21.44
N LYS A 186 20.68 11.06 22.63
CA LYS A 186 20.97 9.89 23.44
C LYS A 186 19.72 9.07 23.75
N LYS A 187 18.62 9.72 24.12
CA LYS A 187 17.33 9.04 24.36
C LYS A 187 16.78 8.36 23.11
N ILE A 188 16.90 8.99 21.93
CA ILE A 188 16.51 8.38 20.66
C ILE A 188 17.35 7.12 20.40
N ILE A 189 18.67 7.22 20.54
CA ILE A 189 19.60 6.11 20.35
C ILE A 189 19.29 4.98 21.33
N ASP A 190 19.11 5.27 22.61
CA ASP A 190 18.82 4.27 23.64
C ASP A 190 17.50 3.53 23.35
N ASN A 191 16.48 4.25 22.87
CA ASN A 191 15.19 3.67 22.45
C ASN A 191 15.34 2.80 21.19
N GLN A 192 16.10 3.25 20.19
CA GLN A 192 16.39 2.44 19.01
C GLN A 192 17.11 1.13 19.41
N HIS A 193 18.07 1.18 20.32
CA HIS A 193 18.76 0.00 20.83
C HIS A 193 17.84 -0.93 21.64
N SER A 194 16.90 -0.39 22.44
CA SER A 194 15.94 -1.25 23.16
C SER A 194 15.00 -1.97 22.20
N ARG A 195 14.46 -1.26 21.20
CA ARG A 195 13.61 -1.84 20.15
C ARG A 195 14.34 -2.91 19.35
N LEU A 196 15.61 -2.67 19.00
CA LEU A 196 16.43 -3.66 18.29
C LEU A 196 16.56 -4.96 19.09
N ARG A 197 16.90 -4.88 20.38
CA ARG A 197 17.02 -6.05 21.25
C ARG A 197 15.71 -6.84 21.38
N GLU A 198 14.58 -6.14 21.50
CA GLU A 198 13.26 -6.79 21.53
C GLU A 198 12.96 -7.53 20.23
N MET A 199 13.30 -6.94 19.08
CA MET A 199 13.10 -7.57 17.77
C MET A 199 14.01 -8.77 17.56
N GLU A 200 15.28 -8.70 17.98
CA GLU A 200 16.21 -9.83 17.98
C GLU A 200 15.67 -11.00 18.82
N GLN A 201 15.14 -10.70 20.02
CA GLN A 201 14.54 -11.73 20.87
C GLN A 201 13.32 -12.38 20.22
N LYS A 202 12.43 -11.59 19.62
CA LYS A 202 11.27 -12.11 18.89
C LYS A 202 11.69 -12.97 17.69
N LEU A 203 12.74 -12.56 16.97
CA LEU A 203 13.27 -13.31 15.84
C LEU A 203 13.78 -14.68 16.29
N SER A 204 14.59 -14.74 17.35
CA SER A 204 15.05 -16.02 17.92
C SER A 204 13.91 -16.91 18.40
N GLU A 205 12.80 -16.35 18.91
CA GLU A 205 11.64 -17.14 19.27
C GLU A 205 10.94 -17.74 18.04
N VAL A 206 10.85 -16.98 16.95
CA VAL A 206 10.29 -17.44 15.67
C VAL A 206 11.15 -18.55 15.08
N GLU A 207 12.47 -18.39 15.04
CA GLU A 207 13.40 -19.43 14.57
C GLU A 207 13.22 -20.74 15.35
N ARG A 208 13.12 -20.67 16.68
CA ARG A 208 12.85 -21.84 17.54
C ARG A 208 11.47 -22.47 17.31
N LYS A 209 10.48 -21.70 16.83
CA LYS A 209 9.16 -22.23 16.46
C LYS A 209 9.19 -22.87 15.07
N GLN A 210 9.96 -22.30 14.15
CA GLN A 210 10.12 -22.80 12.80
C GLN A 210 10.69 -24.23 12.80
N GLU A 211 11.75 -24.48 13.56
CA GLU A 211 12.34 -25.83 13.69
C GLU A 211 11.30 -26.87 14.14
N LYS A 212 10.45 -26.51 15.12
CA LYS A 212 9.37 -27.40 15.60
C LYS A 212 8.29 -27.66 14.55
N ILE A 213 8.04 -26.71 13.65
CA ILE A 213 7.06 -26.86 12.57
C ILE A 213 7.64 -27.76 11.48
N GLU A 214 8.90 -27.55 11.10
CA GLU A 214 9.62 -28.42 10.14
C GLU A 214 9.61 -29.88 10.60
N ASP A 215 9.93 -30.12 11.87
CA ASP A 215 9.82 -31.43 12.51
C ASP A 215 8.44 -32.08 12.39
N ARG A 216 7.37 -31.27 12.53
CA ARG A 216 5.98 -31.75 12.41
C ARG A 216 5.63 -32.05 10.96
N ILE A 217 6.10 -31.23 10.03
CA ILE A 217 5.93 -31.44 8.59
C ILE A 217 6.63 -32.74 8.18
N ASP A 218 7.87 -32.94 8.58
CA ASP A 218 8.63 -34.16 8.26
C ASP A 218 7.94 -35.42 8.80
N ARG A 219 7.42 -35.37 10.03
CA ARG A 219 6.62 -36.47 10.58
C ARG A 219 5.34 -36.70 9.78
N ALA A 220 4.62 -35.64 9.42
CA ALA A 220 3.40 -35.74 8.64
C ALA A 220 3.66 -36.33 7.25
N VAL A 221 4.74 -35.91 6.58
CA VAL A 221 5.17 -36.43 5.28
C VAL A 221 5.50 -37.91 5.39
N LYS A 222 6.30 -38.33 6.38
CA LYS A 222 6.63 -39.75 6.60
C LYS A 222 5.39 -40.61 6.82
N VAL A 223 4.45 -40.13 7.64
CA VAL A 223 3.18 -40.82 7.88
C VAL A 223 2.36 -40.90 6.58
N HIS A 224 2.26 -39.80 5.84
CA HIS A 224 1.54 -39.76 4.57
C HIS A 224 2.10 -40.76 3.56
N SER A 225 3.42 -40.79 3.35
CA SER A 225 4.06 -41.75 2.45
C SER A 225 3.81 -43.21 2.88
N SER A 226 3.86 -43.49 4.19
CA SER A 226 3.53 -44.84 4.71
C SER A 226 2.07 -45.22 4.46
N LEU A 227 1.13 -44.29 4.64
CA LEU A 227 -0.28 -44.51 4.34
C LEU A 227 -0.51 -44.74 2.85
N GLU A 228 0.16 -43.97 1.99
CA GLU A 228 0.07 -44.13 0.54
C GLU A 228 0.59 -45.50 0.10
N GLU A 229 1.75 -45.94 0.60
CA GLU A 229 2.29 -47.27 0.34
C GLU A 229 1.32 -48.37 0.79
N ARG A 230 0.73 -48.22 1.99
CA ARG A 230 -0.28 -49.17 2.49
C ARG A 230 -1.52 -49.21 1.60
N LEU A 231 -2.00 -48.07 1.11
CA LEU A 231 -3.15 -48.01 0.19
C LEU A 231 -2.82 -48.65 -1.15
N GLN A 232 -1.61 -48.45 -1.68
CA GLN A 232 -1.15 -49.12 -2.89
C GLN A 232 -1.07 -50.64 -2.69
N ASN A 233 -0.56 -51.11 -1.56
CA ASN A 233 -0.53 -52.53 -1.21
C ASN A 233 -1.93 -53.13 -1.03
N LEU A 234 -2.88 -52.37 -0.45
CA LEU A 234 -4.28 -52.80 -0.38
C LEU A 234 -4.93 -52.93 -1.76
N ARG A 235 -4.52 -52.09 -2.71
CA ARG A 235 -5.00 -52.15 -4.10
C ARG A 235 -4.44 -53.35 -4.86
N SER A 236 -3.25 -53.84 -4.51
CA SER A 236 -2.57 -54.97 -5.17
C SER A 236 -2.90 -56.35 -4.58
N LEU A 237 -3.60 -56.43 -3.44
CA LEU A 237 -4.01 -57.68 -2.83
C LEU A 237 -5.00 -58.47 -3.73
N PRO A 238 -4.67 -59.71 -4.14
CA PRO A 238 -5.58 -60.58 -4.88
C PRO A 238 -6.64 -61.10 -3.92
N GLY A 239 -7.80 -60.46 -3.94
CA GLY A 239 -8.93 -60.75 -3.04
C GLY A 239 -10.02 -59.68 -3.10
N SER A 240 -9.68 -58.47 -3.56
CA SER A 240 -10.61 -57.39 -3.88
C SER A 240 -10.98 -57.35 -5.36
N HIS A 241 -11.06 -58.52 -6.02
CA HIS A 241 -11.85 -58.63 -7.24
C HIS A 241 -13.29 -58.31 -6.86
N LYS A 242 -13.66 -57.02 -6.96
CA LYS A 242 -15.00 -56.52 -6.73
C LYS A 242 -15.93 -57.49 -7.44
N LYS A 243 -16.89 -58.06 -6.71
CA LYS A 243 -18.03 -58.75 -7.33
C LYS A 243 -18.45 -57.87 -8.52
N PRO A 244 -18.50 -58.40 -9.75
CA PRO A 244 -18.83 -57.56 -10.90
C PRO A 244 -20.14 -56.85 -10.58
N LEU A 245 -20.13 -55.52 -10.71
CA LEU A 245 -21.25 -54.65 -10.31
C LEU A 245 -22.55 -55.27 -10.82
N SER A 246 -23.50 -55.46 -9.91
CA SER A 246 -24.87 -55.81 -10.26
C SER A 246 -25.42 -54.77 -11.23
N LYS A 247 -26.43 -55.15 -12.03
CA LYS A 247 -27.03 -54.23 -13.00
C LYS A 247 -27.47 -52.91 -12.33
N ALA A 248 -28.13 -53.00 -11.17
CA ALA A 248 -28.55 -51.83 -10.39
C ALA A 248 -27.36 -50.97 -9.92
N GLU A 249 -26.24 -51.59 -9.53
CA GLU A 249 -25.06 -50.85 -9.07
C GLU A 249 -24.34 -50.16 -10.24
N ARG A 250 -24.38 -50.76 -11.44
CA ARG A 250 -23.83 -50.16 -12.64
C ARG A 250 -24.66 -48.98 -13.11
N ASP A 251 -25.99 -49.12 -13.09
CA ASP A 251 -26.91 -48.05 -13.45
C ASP A 251 -26.79 -46.88 -12.46
N PHE A 252 -26.75 -47.17 -11.15
CA PHE A 252 -26.51 -46.16 -10.12
C PHE A 252 -25.14 -45.48 -10.24
N LYS A 253 -24.09 -46.24 -10.59
CA LYS A 253 -22.77 -45.66 -10.86
C LYS A 253 -22.79 -44.73 -12.07
N LEU A 254 -23.44 -45.11 -13.16
CA LEU A 254 -23.58 -44.25 -14.34
C LEU A 254 -24.32 -42.95 -14.00
N GLU A 255 -25.33 -43.02 -13.14
CA GLU A 255 -26.06 -41.85 -12.65
C GLU A 255 -25.15 -40.92 -11.82
N LEU A 256 -24.34 -41.48 -10.90
CA LEU A 256 -23.35 -40.71 -10.14
C LEU A 256 -22.27 -40.08 -11.03
N ASP A 257 -21.75 -40.84 -12.00
CA ASP A 257 -20.74 -40.35 -12.94
C ASP A 257 -21.32 -39.22 -13.82
N ASN A 258 -22.61 -39.29 -14.18
CA ASN A 258 -23.34 -38.22 -14.87
C ASN A 258 -23.50 -36.96 -14.01
N PHE A 259 -23.90 -37.11 -12.74
CA PHE A 259 -24.01 -35.99 -11.81
C PHE A 259 -22.66 -35.29 -11.62
N THR A 260 -21.59 -36.07 -11.44
CA THR A 260 -20.27 -35.54 -11.13
C THR A 260 -19.63 -34.88 -12.36
N GLY A 261 -19.72 -35.52 -13.52
CA GLY A 261 -19.01 -35.07 -14.72
C GLY A 261 -19.74 -34.05 -15.60
N LEU A 262 -21.06 -33.90 -15.46
CA LEU A 262 -21.83 -32.97 -16.29
C LEU A 262 -22.58 -31.94 -15.45
N GLU A 263 -23.38 -32.39 -14.49
CA GLU A 263 -24.27 -31.49 -13.76
C GLU A 263 -23.54 -30.62 -12.73
N LEU A 264 -22.64 -31.22 -11.96
CA LEU A 264 -21.86 -30.51 -10.94
C LEU A 264 -20.91 -29.49 -11.59
N ASP A 265 -20.25 -29.86 -12.68
CA ASP A 265 -19.32 -28.99 -13.40
C ASP A 265 -20.05 -27.84 -14.11
N ALA A 266 -21.25 -28.09 -14.66
CA ALA A 266 -22.11 -27.04 -15.19
C ALA A 266 -22.57 -26.07 -14.08
N LEU A 267 -22.91 -26.59 -12.90
CA LEU A 267 -23.28 -25.77 -11.74
C LEU A 267 -22.10 -24.92 -11.25
N HIS A 268 -20.90 -25.50 -11.10
CA HIS A 268 -19.69 -24.74 -10.77
C HIS A 268 -19.42 -23.64 -11.80
N SER A 269 -19.51 -23.95 -13.10
CA SER A 269 -19.36 -22.98 -14.17
C SER A 269 -20.42 -21.86 -14.10
N SER A 270 -21.66 -22.19 -13.74
CA SER A 270 -22.74 -21.22 -13.58
C SER A 270 -22.49 -20.29 -12.39
N ILE A 271 -22.01 -20.83 -11.26
CA ILE A 271 -21.64 -20.07 -10.07
C ILE A 271 -20.47 -19.14 -10.38
N GLU A 272 -19.45 -19.64 -11.09
CA GLU A 272 -18.28 -18.85 -11.47
C GLU A 272 -18.65 -17.74 -12.46
N ALA A 273 -19.50 -18.03 -13.45
CA ALA A 273 -20.05 -17.01 -14.35
C ALA A 273 -20.86 -15.95 -13.60
N LEU A 274 -21.66 -16.34 -12.61
CA LEU A 274 -22.47 -15.43 -11.80
C LEU A 274 -21.60 -14.57 -10.88
N ASN A 275 -20.60 -15.16 -10.23
CA ASN A 275 -19.58 -14.43 -9.47
C ASN A 275 -18.78 -13.48 -10.36
N GLY A 276 -18.43 -13.88 -11.58
CA GLY A 276 -17.78 -13.03 -12.58
C GLY A 276 -18.68 -11.86 -13.02
N ARG A 277 -19.99 -12.08 -13.16
CA ARG A 277 -20.97 -11.00 -13.40
C ARG A 277 -21.12 -10.08 -12.20
N LEU A 278 -21.15 -10.61 -10.99
CA LEU A 278 -21.24 -9.83 -9.75
C LEU A 278 -19.99 -8.96 -9.57
N LYS A 279 -18.80 -9.54 -9.73
CA LYS A 279 -17.53 -8.80 -9.71
C LYS A 279 -17.50 -7.73 -10.79
N ARG A 280 -17.91 -8.03 -12.03
CA ARG A 280 -18.03 -7.01 -13.09
C ARG A 280 -19.06 -5.94 -12.75
N HIS A 281 -20.16 -6.26 -12.09
CA HIS A 281 -21.12 -5.25 -11.65
C HIS A 281 -20.58 -4.37 -10.52
N MET A 282 -19.85 -4.95 -9.57
CA MET A 282 -19.21 -4.23 -8.47
C MET A 282 -18.00 -3.39 -8.91
N HIS A 283 -17.27 -3.86 -9.94
CA HIS A 283 -16.10 -3.19 -10.50
C HIS A 283 -16.41 -2.41 -11.77
N SER A 284 -17.64 -2.43 -12.29
CA SER A 284 -18.06 -1.55 -13.37
C SER A 284 -18.05 -0.14 -12.79
N PRO A 285 -17.20 0.78 -13.28
CA PRO A 285 -17.46 2.19 -13.07
C PRO A 285 -18.85 2.47 -13.64
N GLN A 286 -19.58 3.42 -13.06
CA GLN A 286 -20.81 3.97 -13.62
C GLN A 286 -20.53 4.65 -14.98
N GLN A 287 -20.16 3.89 -16.01
CA GLN A 287 -19.94 4.32 -17.39
C GLN A 287 -21.04 3.71 -18.28
N ALA A 288 -22.28 3.90 -17.85
CA ALA A 288 -23.45 3.88 -18.73
C ALA A 288 -24.48 4.93 -18.27
N ASP A 289 -24.02 5.93 -17.51
CA ASP A 289 -24.87 6.95 -16.88
C ASP A 289 -24.44 8.38 -17.32
N SER A 290 -23.68 8.50 -18.40
CA SER A 290 -23.09 9.78 -18.86
C SER A 290 -23.56 10.26 -20.23
N LEU A 291 -24.61 9.68 -20.83
CA LEU A 291 -25.25 10.28 -22.02
C LEU A 291 -26.77 10.43 -21.99
N ASN A 292 -27.47 9.99 -20.93
CA ASN A 292 -28.91 10.27 -20.75
C ASN A 292 -29.27 10.82 -19.35
N ARG A 293 -28.28 11.28 -18.59
CA ARG A 293 -28.47 11.71 -17.19
C ARG A 293 -28.68 13.22 -17.03
N GLN A 294 -28.99 13.93 -18.12
CA GLN A 294 -29.41 15.34 -18.06
C GLN A 294 -30.92 15.54 -17.87
N THR A 295 -31.73 14.47 -17.89
CA THR A 295 -33.19 14.57 -17.65
C THR A 295 -33.70 13.85 -16.40
N VAL A 296 -32.85 13.20 -15.58
CA VAL A 296 -33.29 12.50 -14.35
C VAL A 296 -32.48 12.88 -13.10
N ARG A 297 -31.92 14.09 -13.04
CA ARG A 297 -31.37 14.69 -11.80
C ARG A 297 -32.29 15.75 -11.21
N LYS A 298 -33.60 15.48 -11.22
CA LYS A 298 -34.61 16.18 -10.42
C LYS A 298 -35.54 15.13 -9.79
N GLY A 299 -34.99 14.35 -8.87
CA GLY A 299 -35.62 13.10 -8.43
C GLY A 299 -35.31 12.65 -7.00
N ASN A 300 -34.87 13.54 -6.09
CA ASN A 300 -35.05 13.27 -4.65
C ASN A 300 -36.50 13.59 -4.25
N LYS A 301 -37.48 12.97 -4.91
CA LYS A 301 -38.79 12.80 -4.29
C LYS A 301 -38.60 11.66 -3.30
N ARG A 302 -38.46 12.02 -2.03
CA ARG A 302 -38.71 11.12 -0.91
C ARG A 302 -40.04 10.43 -1.24
N ILE A 303 -40.01 9.17 -1.69
CA ILE A 303 -41.21 8.40 -2.00
C ILE A 303 -42.06 8.53 -0.75
N GLN A 304 -43.24 9.13 -0.88
CA GLN A 304 -44.07 9.38 0.28
C GLN A 304 -44.45 8.02 0.85
N GLU A 305 -44.37 7.88 2.17
CA GLU A 305 -44.66 6.63 2.88
C GLU A 305 -46.06 6.08 2.51
N ASP A 306 -46.94 6.99 2.10
CA ASP A 306 -48.27 6.74 1.53
C ASP A 306 -48.24 5.99 0.19
N GLU A 307 -47.31 6.27 -0.72
CA GLU A 307 -47.18 5.57 -2.01
C GLU A 307 -46.70 4.12 -1.81
N ILE A 308 -45.79 3.91 -0.86
CA ILE A 308 -45.33 2.56 -0.47
C ILE A 308 -46.45 1.80 0.23
N SER A 309 -47.23 2.47 1.08
CA SER A 309 -48.39 1.88 1.76
C SER A 309 -49.50 1.51 0.77
N GLN A 310 -49.74 2.35 -0.24
CA GLN A 310 -50.67 2.07 -1.33
C GLN A 310 -50.20 0.90 -2.20
N LEU A 311 -48.90 0.81 -2.49
CA LEU A 311 -48.32 -0.33 -3.20
C LEU A 311 -48.46 -1.62 -2.41
N LYS A 312 -48.15 -1.61 -1.10
CA LYS A 312 -48.33 -2.76 -0.21
C LYS A 312 -49.79 -3.22 -0.16
N SER A 313 -50.73 -2.29 0.02
CA SER A 313 -52.17 -2.62 0.03
C SER A 313 -52.64 -3.20 -1.31
N SER A 314 -52.14 -2.66 -2.43
CA SER A 314 -52.46 -3.18 -3.75
C SER A 314 -51.89 -4.59 -3.97
N LEU A 315 -50.68 -4.85 -3.46
CA LEU A 315 -50.05 -6.18 -3.49
C LEU A 315 -50.81 -7.20 -2.63
N GLU A 316 -51.28 -6.81 -1.46
CA GLU A 316 -52.12 -7.65 -0.60
C GLU A 316 -53.44 -8.02 -1.29
N LYS A 317 -54.10 -7.04 -1.93
CA LYS A 317 -55.32 -7.29 -2.73
C LYS A 317 -55.06 -8.26 -3.89
N LEU A 318 -53.96 -8.07 -4.62
CA LEU A 318 -53.56 -8.96 -5.71
C LEU A 318 -53.25 -10.37 -5.19
N SER A 319 -52.56 -10.49 -4.05
CA SER A 319 -52.27 -11.77 -3.41
C SER A 319 -53.56 -12.51 -3.04
N LEU A 320 -54.53 -11.79 -2.45
CA LEU A 320 -55.84 -12.35 -2.11
C LEU A 320 -56.57 -12.87 -3.36
N ILE A 321 -56.67 -12.04 -4.41
CA ILE A 321 -57.30 -12.42 -5.68
C ILE A 321 -56.58 -13.63 -6.30
N ASN A 322 -55.24 -13.66 -6.27
CA ASN A 322 -54.47 -14.76 -6.81
C ASN A 322 -54.70 -16.06 -6.02
N SER A 323 -54.83 -15.98 -4.70
CA SER A 323 -55.17 -17.14 -3.85
C SER A 323 -56.57 -17.66 -4.16
N GLU A 324 -57.54 -16.77 -4.38
CA GLU A 324 -58.91 -17.13 -4.73
C GLU A 324 -58.97 -17.76 -6.13
N ASN A 325 -58.28 -17.18 -7.10
CA ASN A 325 -58.15 -17.73 -8.45
C ASN A 325 -57.47 -19.09 -8.45
N SER A 326 -56.40 -19.26 -7.66
CA SER A 326 -55.74 -20.57 -7.50
C SER A 326 -56.71 -21.61 -6.95
N ARG A 327 -57.60 -21.23 -6.02
CA ARG A 327 -58.64 -22.12 -5.49
C ARG A 327 -59.70 -22.45 -6.55
N LYS A 328 -60.14 -21.46 -7.34
CA LYS A 328 -61.08 -21.66 -8.45
C LYS A 328 -60.49 -22.58 -9.52
N VAL A 329 -59.23 -22.39 -9.90
CA VAL A 329 -58.52 -23.26 -10.85
C VAL A 329 -58.45 -24.69 -10.33
N LYS A 330 -58.06 -24.90 -9.06
CA LYS A 330 -58.06 -26.25 -8.46
C LYS A 330 -59.43 -26.92 -8.49
N LEU A 331 -60.50 -26.15 -8.30
CA LEU A 331 -61.87 -26.66 -8.33
C LEU A 331 -62.32 -27.00 -9.77
N VAL A 332 -61.85 -26.24 -10.76
CA VAL A 332 -62.05 -26.57 -12.18
C VAL A 332 -61.23 -27.81 -12.57
N GLU A 333 -59.97 -27.90 -12.17
CA GLU A 333 -59.10 -29.06 -12.43
C GLU A 333 -59.66 -30.34 -11.79
N SER A 334 -60.21 -30.27 -10.58
CA SER A 334 -60.84 -31.44 -9.95
C SER A 334 -62.15 -31.84 -10.64
N ALA A 335 -62.96 -30.87 -11.08
CA ALA A 335 -64.16 -31.14 -11.87
C ALA A 335 -63.84 -31.74 -13.25
N LEU A 336 -62.76 -31.28 -13.90
CA LEU A 336 -62.28 -31.82 -15.17
C LEU A 336 -61.71 -33.24 -15.00
N ARG A 337 -60.86 -33.48 -13.99
CA ARG A 337 -60.40 -34.85 -13.67
C ARG A 337 -61.56 -35.80 -13.37
N GLY A 338 -62.59 -35.33 -12.66
CA GLY A 338 -63.79 -36.13 -12.41
C GLY A 338 -64.58 -36.50 -13.67
N ARG A 339 -64.53 -35.64 -14.70
CA ARG A 339 -65.19 -35.85 -15.99
C ARG A 339 -64.38 -36.71 -16.95
N GLU A 340 -63.05 -36.61 -16.94
CA GLU A 340 -62.14 -37.48 -17.70
C GLU A 340 -62.11 -38.94 -17.20
N ILE A 341 -62.60 -39.20 -15.99
CA ILE A 341 -62.68 -40.56 -15.40
C ILE A 341 -64.06 -41.21 -15.66
N SER A 342 -65.05 -40.47 -16.17
CA SER A 342 -66.42 -40.96 -16.45
C SER A 342 -66.76 -41.13 -17.94
N ASP A 343 -65.79 -40.98 -18.84
CA ASP A 343 -65.84 -41.44 -20.24
C ASP A 343 -64.87 -42.62 -20.43
#